data_AF-A0A2E8U6F8-F1
#
_entry.id   AF-A0A2E8U6F8-F1
#
_cell.length_a   1.000
_cell.length_b   1.000
_cell.length_c   1.000
_cell.angle_alpha   90.00
_cell.angle_beta   90.00
_cell.angle_gamma   90.00
#
_symmetry.space_group_name_H-M   'P 1'
#
loop_
_entity.id
_entity.type
_entity.pdbx_description
1 polymer ?
#
loop_
_entity_poly.entity_id
_entity_poly.type
_entity_poly.pdbx_seq_one_letter_code
_entity_poly.pdbx_strand_id
1 'polypeptide(L)'
;MKWISTWGEHLGRRFAIIGHDVPCKGDFSLNDLAGGAGRLDVLLRAVNTALFVSHGIREDTQIILHLGGSGSRRIRFDGGKLRGVHPDERSIAGHVRAVVRSPIPPIGVWSEHSSGICHSGGGLAQTLDEWMQEGCQILVMDAEGSPLREGIEQTECFVLSDHKPFNEDEMSLLSRFGKVSIGSQWLQGHACIAIVHHILDGI
;
A
#
# COMPACT_ATOMS: atom_id res chain seq x y z
N MET A 1 0.19 11.86 15.21
CA MET A 1 0.91 13.15 15.34
C MET A 1 1.13 13.66 13.92
N LYS A 2 0.84 14.93 13.60
CA LYS A 2 1.08 15.44 12.24
C LYS A 2 2.53 15.90 12.15
N TRP A 3 3.30 15.25 11.28
CA TRP A 3 4.66 15.63 10.97
C TRP A 3 4.64 16.80 9.99
N ILE A 4 5.48 17.81 10.23
CA ILE A 4 5.58 19.00 9.38
C ILE A 4 7.05 19.17 9.02
N SER A 5 7.34 19.30 7.72
CA SER A 5 8.70 19.58 7.25
C SER A 5 9.17 20.97 7.69
N THR A 6 10.46 21.26 7.57
CA THR A 6 11.00 22.62 7.82
C THR A 6 10.38 23.69 6.92
N TRP A 7 9.70 23.27 5.83
CA TRP A 7 9.02 24.12 4.85
C TRP A 7 7.49 24.15 5.04
N GLY A 8 6.96 23.55 6.10
CA GLY A 8 5.54 23.62 6.45
C GLY A 8 4.64 22.56 5.80
N GLU A 9 5.21 21.62 5.06
CA GLU A 9 4.45 20.56 4.39
C GLU A 9 4.08 19.44 5.36
N HIS A 10 2.84 18.96 5.29
CA HIS A 10 2.44 17.78 6.06
C HIS A 10 3.13 16.54 5.51
N LEU A 11 4.03 15.96 6.32
CA LEU A 11 4.70 14.72 5.97
C LEU A 11 3.75 13.54 6.23
N GLY A 12 3.73 12.61 5.29
CA GLY A 12 2.86 11.44 5.35
C GLY A 12 3.64 10.14 5.28
N ARG A 13 2.90 9.04 5.38
CA ARG A 13 3.38 7.69 5.20
C ARG A 13 2.63 7.06 4.06
N ARG A 14 3.33 6.42 3.13
CA ARG A 14 2.67 5.71 2.04
C ARG A 14 3.19 4.30 1.94
N PHE A 15 2.29 3.39 1.62
CA PHE A 15 2.60 2.00 1.41
C PHE A 15 2.14 1.59 0.01
N ALA A 16 2.94 0.77 -0.67
CA ALA A 16 2.52 0.04 -1.85
C ALA A 16 2.68 -1.44 -1.54
N ILE A 17 1.62 -2.22 -1.72
CA ILE A 17 1.68 -3.68 -1.60
C ILE A 17 1.29 -4.33 -2.92
N ILE A 18 2.14 -5.23 -3.39
CA ILE A 18 2.00 -5.91 -4.68
C ILE A 18 1.30 -7.25 -4.50
N GLY A 19 0.06 -7.35 -4.97
CA GLY A 19 -0.70 -8.59 -5.07
C GLY A 19 -0.55 -9.20 -6.44
N HIS A 20 0.35 -10.16 -6.57
CA HIS A 20 0.72 -10.76 -7.85
C HIS A 20 -0.43 -11.52 -8.51
N ASP A 21 -1.22 -12.25 -7.72
CA ASP A 21 -2.28 -13.12 -8.22
C ASP A 21 -3.68 -12.53 -8.04
N VAL A 22 -3.79 -11.37 -7.38
CA VAL A 22 -5.08 -10.76 -7.08
C VAL A 22 -5.72 -10.24 -8.38
N PRO A 23 -6.96 -10.62 -8.73
CA PRO A 23 -7.58 -10.24 -9.98
C PRO A 23 -7.80 -8.72 -10.04
N CYS A 24 -7.37 -8.10 -11.15
CA CYS A 24 -7.46 -6.65 -11.33
C CYS A 24 -8.82 -6.20 -11.89
N LYS A 25 -9.60 -7.11 -12.47
CA LYS A 25 -10.93 -6.88 -13.06
C LYS A 25 -11.85 -8.08 -12.87
N GLY A 26 -13.15 -7.87 -13.04
CA GLY A 26 -14.15 -8.92 -13.01
C GLY A 26 -14.75 -9.07 -11.62
N ASP A 27 -14.71 -10.27 -11.05
CA ASP A 27 -15.30 -10.56 -9.75
C ASP A 27 -14.51 -11.63 -8.97
N PHE A 28 -14.71 -11.68 -7.66
CA PHE A 28 -14.16 -12.74 -6.79
C PHE A 28 -15.10 -13.04 -5.61
N SER A 29 -14.90 -14.19 -4.98
CA SER A 29 -15.68 -14.61 -3.81
C SER A 29 -15.18 -13.95 -2.53
N LEU A 30 -16.09 -13.31 -1.78
CA LEU A 30 -15.79 -12.79 -0.43
C LEU A 30 -15.60 -13.89 0.62
N ASN A 31 -15.92 -15.14 0.28
CA ASN A 31 -15.77 -16.29 1.17
C ASN A 31 -14.47 -17.06 0.88
N ASP A 32 -13.67 -16.65 -0.10
CA ASP A 32 -12.43 -17.32 -0.50
C ASP A 32 -11.34 -16.30 -0.90
N LEU A 33 -10.97 -15.46 0.07
CA LEU A 33 -10.00 -14.37 -0.13
C LEU A 33 -8.56 -14.87 -0.26
N ALA A 34 -8.24 -16.00 0.38
CA ALA A 34 -6.91 -16.59 0.37
C ALA A 34 -6.68 -17.55 -0.81
N GLY A 35 -7.71 -18.27 -1.26
CA GLY A 35 -7.62 -19.16 -2.42
C GLY A 35 -7.94 -18.43 -3.71
N GLY A 36 -9.22 -18.48 -4.10
CA GLY A 36 -9.72 -18.02 -5.40
C GLY A 36 -9.55 -16.52 -5.69
N ALA A 37 -9.29 -15.68 -4.68
CA ALA A 37 -8.97 -14.26 -4.88
C ALA A 37 -7.46 -13.94 -4.92
N GLY A 38 -6.59 -14.96 -5.02
CA GLY A 38 -5.16 -14.76 -5.26
C GLY A 38 -4.42 -14.13 -4.07
N ARG A 39 -4.68 -14.63 -2.85
CA ARG A 39 -4.11 -14.09 -1.60
C ARG A 39 -4.47 -12.63 -1.31
N LEU A 40 -5.67 -12.21 -1.72
CA LEU A 40 -6.20 -10.89 -1.38
C LEU A 40 -6.24 -10.66 0.14
N ASP A 41 -6.40 -11.71 0.96
CA ASP A 41 -6.30 -11.66 2.43
C ASP A 41 -5.03 -10.95 2.93
N VAL A 42 -3.90 -11.10 2.22
CA VAL A 42 -2.62 -10.46 2.57
C VAL A 42 -2.71 -8.95 2.41
N LEU A 43 -3.27 -8.50 1.28
CA LEU A 43 -3.42 -7.08 0.96
C LEU A 43 -4.44 -6.41 1.88
N LEU A 44 -5.54 -7.10 2.20
CA LEU A 44 -6.57 -6.56 3.08
C LEU A 44 -6.06 -6.35 4.51
N ARG A 45 -5.24 -7.28 5.01
CA ARG A 45 -4.55 -7.11 6.30
C ARG A 45 -3.57 -5.95 6.26
N ALA A 46 -2.86 -5.76 5.15
CA ALA A 46 -1.99 -4.59 4.97
C ALA A 46 -2.77 -3.27 4.99
N VAL A 47 -3.94 -3.19 4.33
CA VAL A 47 -4.83 -2.01 4.42
C VAL A 47 -5.27 -1.79 5.86
N ASN A 48 -5.69 -2.86 6.54
CA ASN A 48 -6.15 -2.77 7.91
C ASN A 48 -5.07 -2.17 8.82
N THR A 49 -3.87 -2.76 8.78
CA THR A 49 -2.74 -2.34 9.62
C THR A 49 -2.18 -0.96 9.25
N ALA A 50 -2.21 -0.57 7.98
CA ALA A 50 -1.73 0.74 7.54
C ALA A 50 -2.63 1.88 8.00
N LEU A 51 -3.95 1.66 8.01
CA LEU A 51 -4.90 2.77 8.18
C LEU A 51 -5.56 2.81 9.54
N PHE A 52 -5.91 1.69 10.15
CA PHE A 52 -6.78 1.69 11.32
C PHE A 52 -5.99 1.66 12.62
N VAL A 53 -6.46 2.45 13.59
CA VAL A 53 -6.00 2.46 14.98
C VAL A 53 -7.21 2.25 15.90
N SER A 54 -6.97 2.05 17.19
CA SER A 54 -8.02 1.69 18.15
C SER A 54 -9.25 2.61 18.15
N HIS A 55 -9.06 3.91 17.91
CA HIS A 55 -10.13 4.91 17.94
C HIS A 55 -10.17 5.79 16.68
N GLY A 56 -9.81 5.24 15.51
CA GLY A 56 -9.92 6.00 14.27
C GLY A 56 -9.06 5.49 13.13
N ILE A 57 -8.64 6.43 12.28
CA ILE A 57 -7.87 6.20 11.06
C ILE A 57 -6.65 7.12 11.09
N ARG A 58 -5.51 6.64 10.59
CA ARG A 58 -4.30 7.45 10.36
C ARG A 58 -4.54 8.37 9.17
N GLU A 59 -4.86 9.63 9.43
CA GLU A 59 -5.17 10.64 8.41
C GLU A 59 -3.95 11.06 7.56
N ASP A 60 -2.75 10.73 8.02
CA ASP A 60 -1.46 10.98 7.38
C ASP A 60 -0.93 9.76 6.59
N THR A 61 -1.71 8.68 6.50
CA THR A 61 -1.29 7.45 5.81
C THR A 61 -2.10 7.18 4.53
N GLN A 62 -1.41 6.72 3.50
CA GLN A 62 -2.02 6.16 2.29
C GLN A 62 -1.49 4.74 2.02
N ILE A 63 -2.31 3.89 1.42
CA ILE A 63 -1.86 2.59 0.92
C ILE A 63 -2.40 2.34 -0.49
N ILE A 64 -1.53 1.88 -1.39
CA ILE A 64 -1.83 1.51 -2.77
C ILE A 64 -1.72 -0.01 -2.91
N LEU A 65 -2.83 -0.64 -3.26
CA LEU A 65 -2.87 -2.04 -3.66
C LEU A 65 -2.55 -2.13 -5.16
N HIS A 66 -1.54 -2.91 -5.52
CA HIS A 66 -1.25 -3.26 -6.91
C HIS A 66 -1.82 -4.64 -7.20
N LEU A 67 -2.81 -4.73 -8.11
CA LEU A 67 -3.48 -5.98 -8.47
C LEU A 67 -2.93 -6.47 -9.81
N GLY A 68 -2.19 -7.58 -9.80
CA GLY A 68 -1.43 -8.12 -10.94
C GLY A 68 -2.01 -9.35 -11.64
N GLY A 69 -3.01 -10.01 -11.06
CA GLY A 69 -3.38 -11.38 -11.47
C GLY A 69 -3.96 -11.55 -12.87
N SER A 70 -4.43 -10.48 -13.51
CA SER A 70 -5.02 -10.52 -14.86
C SER A 70 -4.86 -9.22 -15.65
N GLY A 71 -3.82 -8.46 -15.33
CA GLY A 71 -3.55 -7.11 -15.84
C GLY A 71 -2.93 -6.24 -14.76
N SER A 72 -3.08 -4.92 -14.87
CA SER A 72 -2.49 -3.99 -13.91
C SER A 72 -3.50 -2.93 -13.47
N ARG A 73 -3.82 -2.93 -12.18
CA ARG A 73 -4.69 -1.94 -11.55
C ARG A 73 -4.17 -1.54 -10.19
N ARG A 74 -4.31 -0.27 -9.87
CA ARG A 74 -3.95 0.31 -8.58
C ARG A 74 -5.21 0.76 -7.85
N ILE A 75 -5.30 0.47 -6.56
CA ILE A 75 -6.38 0.96 -5.69
C ILE A 75 -5.73 1.67 -4.51
N ARG A 76 -5.97 2.97 -4.37
CA ARG A 76 -5.46 3.79 -3.28
C ARG A 76 -6.54 3.97 -2.22
N PHE A 77 -6.18 3.66 -0.98
CA PHE A 77 -6.92 4.05 0.21
C PHE A 77 -6.20 5.23 0.86
N ASP A 78 -6.91 6.34 1.04
CA ASP A 78 -6.42 7.60 1.60
C ASP A 78 -7.03 7.83 2.98
N GLY A 79 -6.24 7.64 4.04
CA GLY A 79 -6.71 7.74 5.43
C GLY A 79 -7.27 9.11 5.79
N GLY A 80 -6.80 10.19 5.16
CA GLY A 80 -7.31 11.55 5.38
C GLY A 80 -8.74 11.75 4.87
N LYS A 81 -9.20 10.90 3.94
CA LYS A 81 -10.52 11.00 3.28
C LYS A 81 -11.42 9.79 3.50
N LEU A 82 -10.88 8.69 4.01
CA LEU A 82 -11.57 7.41 4.08
C LEU A 82 -12.81 7.49 4.98
N ARG A 83 -13.97 7.09 4.46
CA ARG A 83 -15.23 7.00 5.22
C ARG A 83 -15.98 5.72 4.85
N GLY A 84 -16.75 5.18 5.80
CA GLY A 84 -17.64 4.03 5.55
C GLY A 84 -16.92 2.68 5.33
N VAL A 85 -15.69 2.53 5.82
CA VAL A 85 -14.92 1.28 5.75
C VAL A 85 -14.66 0.80 7.17
N HIS A 86 -15.09 -0.42 7.48
CA HIS A 86 -14.80 -1.06 8.78
C HIS A 86 -13.45 -1.78 8.75
N PRO A 87 -12.72 -1.84 9.90
CA PRO A 87 -11.40 -2.44 10.05
C PRO A 87 -11.42 -3.98 10.08
N ASP A 88 -12.19 -4.60 9.20
CA ASP A 88 -12.26 -6.05 9.01
C ASP A 88 -12.05 -6.41 7.54
N GLU A 89 -11.43 -7.57 7.30
CA GLU A 89 -11.04 -8.00 5.95
C GLU A 89 -12.23 -8.07 4.99
N ARG A 90 -13.40 -8.52 5.47
CA ARG A 90 -14.58 -8.71 4.61
C ARG A 90 -15.17 -7.37 4.15
N SER A 91 -15.23 -6.38 5.03
CA SER A 91 -15.63 -5.01 4.70
C SER A 91 -14.69 -4.41 3.65
N ILE A 92 -13.38 -4.46 3.89
CA ILE A 92 -12.37 -3.93 2.95
C ILE A 92 -12.44 -4.68 1.61
N ALA A 93 -12.62 -6.00 1.63
CA ALA A 93 -12.79 -6.83 0.44
C ALA A 93 -14.02 -6.43 -0.38
N GLY A 94 -15.12 -6.05 0.28
CA GLY A 94 -16.33 -5.54 -0.38
C GLY A 94 -16.04 -4.30 -1.22
N HIS A 95 -15.25 -3.36 -0.69
CA HIS A 95 -14.82 -2.16 -1.41
C HIS A 95 -13.89 -2.50 -2.58
N VAL A 96 -12.89 -3.35 -2.37
CA VAL A 96 -11.99 -3.81 -3.45
C VAL A 96 -12.78 -4.51 -4.56
N ARG A 97 -13.75 -5.35 -4.21
CA ARG A 97 -14.62 -6.07 -5.16
C ARG A 97 -15.45 -5.10 -6.00
N ALA A 98 -16.02 -4.07 -5.38
CA ALA A 98 -16.76 -3.04 -6.09
C ALA A 98 -15.88 -2.30 -7.11
N VAL A 99 -14.66 -1.95 -6.72
CA VAL A 99 -13.67 -1.35 -7.63
C VAL A 99 -13.31 -2.30 -8.76
N VAL A 100 -13.01 -3.57 -8.48
CA VAL A 100 -12.61 -4.58 -9.48
C VAL A 100 -13.70 -4.83 -10.54
N ARG A 101 -14.97 -4.70 -10.16
CA ARG A 101 -16.13 -4.79 -11.07
C ARG A 101 -16.32 -3.58 -11.98
N SER A 102 -15.78 -2.42 -11.61
CA SER A 102 -15.87 -1.20 -12.42
C SER A 102 -14.84 -1.19 -13.57
N PRO A 103 -15.07 -0.40 -14.64
CA PRO A 103 -14.07 -0.21 -15.70
C PRO A 103 -12.74 0.33 -15.16
N ILE A 104 -11.62 -0.14 -15.72
CA ILE A 104 -10.28 0.34 -15.34
C ILE A 104 -10.06 1.73 -15.97
N PRO A 105 -9.77 2.78 -15.18
CA PRO A 105 -9.40 4.08 -15.71
C PRO A 105 -8.10 4.01 -16.54
N PRO A 106 -7.83 5.01 -17.39
CA PRO A 106 -6.54 5.14 -18.06
C PRO A 106 -5.36 5.15 -17.08
N ILE A 107 -4.19 4.76 -17.58
CA ILE A 107 -2.95 4.75 -16.79
C ILE A 107 -2.63 6.18 -16.33
N GLY A 108 -2.33 6.35 -15.03
CA GLY A 108 -2.03 7.63 -14.41
C GLY A 108 -3.24 8.51 -14.10
N VAL A 109 -4.45 8.10 -14.47
CA VAL A 109 -5.69 8.84 -14.19
C VAL A 109 -6.40 8.20 -13.00
N TRP A 110 -6.32 8.86 -11.84
CA TRP A 110 -7.04 8.47 -10.64
C TRP A 110 -8.52 8.84 -10.73
N SER A 111 -9.40 7.85 -10.64
CA SER A 111 -10.84 8.03 -10.47
C SER A 111 -11.22 7.75 -9.03
N GLU A 112 -12.12 8.54 -8.44
CA GLU A 112 -12.71 8.22 -7.13
C GLU A 112 -13.83 7.19 -7.32
N HIS A 113 -13.83 6.15 -6.49
CA HIS A 113 -14.90 5.14 -6.43
C HIS A 113 -15.83 5.41 -5.24
N SER A 114 -15.25 5.78 -4.10
CA SER A 114 -15.95 6.18 -2.88
C SER A 114 -15.02 7.02 -2.01
N SER A 115 -15.53 7.65 -0.95
CA SER A 115 -14.76 8.58 -0.10
C SER A 115 -13.43 7.97 0.38
N GLY A 116 -12.33 8.49 -0.14
CA GLY A 116 -10.96 8.04 0.18
C GLY A 116 -10.54 6.72 -0.47
N ILE A 117 -11.30 6.20 -1.43
CA ILE A 117 -10.94 5.04 -2.26
C ILE A 117 -10.91 5.47 -3.72
N CYS A 118 -9.70 5.55 -4.26
CA CYS A 118 -9.47 5.87 -5.67
C CYS A 118 -8.85 4.67 -6.39
N HIS A 119 -8.96 4.62 -7.71
CA HIS A 119 -8.31 3.60 -8.53
C HIS A 119 -7.81 4.17 -9.85
N SER A 120 -6.80 3.50 -10.42
CA SER A 120 -6.16 3.87 -11.68
C SER A 120 -5.73 2.60 -12.39
N GLY A 121 -5.61 2.65 -13.72
CA GLY A 121 -4.78 1.69 -14.45
C GLY A 121 -3.30 1.88 -14.13
N GLY A 122 -2.47 0.94 -14.56
CA GLY A 122 -1.01 0.99 -14.39
C GLY A 122 -0.51 0.12 -13.24
N GLY A 123 0.82 0.01 -13.15
CA GLY A 123 1.54 -0.87 -12.23
C GLY A 123 2.52 -0.11 -11.34
N LEU A 124 3.50 -0.84 -10.79
CA LEU A 124 4.47 -0.31 -9.83
C LEU A 124 5.24 0.89 -10.37
N ALA A 125 5.66 0.85 -11.64
CA ALA A 125 6.39 1.95 -12.28
C ALA A 125 5.68 3.31 -12.14
N GLN A 126 4.37 3.35 -12.41
CA GLN A 126 3.59 4.59 -12.28
C GLN A 126 3.52 5.10 -10.84
N THR A 127 3.38 4.20 -9.85
CA THR A 127 3.40 4.60 -8.44
C THR A 127 4.75 5.19 -8.05
N LEU A 128 5.84 4.58 -8.49
CA LEU A 128 7.20 5.05 -8.20
C LEU A 128 7.45 6.43 -8.83
N ASP A 129 7.06 6.62 -10.10
CA ASP A 129 7.22 7.90 -10.80
C ASP A 129 6.39 9.02 -10.14
N GLU A 130 5.14 8.74 -9.76
CA GLU A 130 4.26 9.67 -9.02
C GLU A 130 4.89 10.05 -7.67
N TRP A 131 5.36 9.07 -6.89
CA TRP A 131 6.02 9.33 -5.61
C TRP A 131 7.32 10.13 -5.75
N MET A 132 8.11 9.88 -6.79
CA MET A 132 9.32 10.66 -7.07
C MET A 132 8.99 12.12 -7.42
N GLN A 133 7.95 12.35 -8.23
CA GLN A 133 7.50 13.71 -8.58
C GLN A 133 6.99 14.47 -7.35
N GLU A 134 6.41 13.75 -6.39
CA GLU A 134 5.93 14.30 -5.12
C GLU A 134 7.03 14.43 -4.05
N GLY A 135 8.30 14.18 -4.41
CA GLY A 135 9.44 14.34 -3.49
C GLY A 135 9.49 13.32 -2.36
N CYS A 136 8.85 12.15 -2.53
CA CYS A 136 8.82 11.14 -1.49
C CYS A 136 10.12 10.33 -1.41
N GLN A 137 10.51 9.94 -0.20
CA GLN A 137 11.57 8.96 0.03
C GLN A 137 11.04 7.55 -0.17
N ILE A 138 11.41 6.94 -1.29
CA ILE A 138 11.00 5.57 -1.59
C ILE A 138 11.98 4.57 -0.95
N LEU A 139 11.43 3.65 -0.18
CA LEU A 139 12.14 2.62 0.58
C LEU A 139 11.55 1.25 0.28
N VAL A 140 12.41 0.28 -0.03
CA VAL A 140 12.00 -1.11 -0.30
C VAL A 140 12.17 -1.92 0.98
N MET A 141 11.09 -2.56 1.43
CA MET A 141 11.14 -3.42 2.61
C MET A 141 11.85 -4.74 2.25
N ASP A 142 13.00 -4.98 2.86
CA ASP A 142 13.85 -6.13 2.59
C ASP A 142 14.58 -6.53 3.88
N ALA A 143 14.56 -7.82 4.23
CA ALA A 143 15.23 -8.32 5.44
C ALA A 143 16.75 -8.04 5.42
N GLU A 144 17.34 -7.96 4.23
CA GLU A 144 18.77 -7.64 4.01
C GLU A 144 19.05 -6.13 3.88
N GLY A 145 18.02 -5.29 4.04
CA GLY A 145 18.15 -3.84 4.01
C GLY A 145 18.87 -3.25 5.23
N SER A 146 19.17 -1.96 5.17
CA SER A 146 19.68 -1.21 6.33
C SER A 146 18.61 -1.04 7.41
N PRO A 147 18.94 -1.01 8.71
CA PRO A 147 17.93 -0.82 9.75
C PRO A 147 17.11 0.47 9.53
N LEU A 148 15.79 0.36 9.61
CA LEU A 148 14.89 1.52 9.57
C LEU A 148 15.17 2.43 10.78
N ARG A 149 15.23 3.74 10.53
CA ARG A 149 15.46 4.75 11.56
C ARG A 149 14.13 5.35 12.05
N GLU A 150 14.17 5.91 13.25
CA GLU A 150 13.04 6.63 13.83
C GLU A 150 12.90 8.04 13.24
N GLY A 151 11.68 8.58 13.31
CA GLY A 151 11.34 9.91 12.81
C GLY A 151 11.10 9.97 11.30
N ILE A 152 10.48 11.06 10.85
CA ILE A 152 10.17 11.31 9.44
C ILE A 152 10.73 12.68 9.08
N GLU A 153 11.74 12.71 8.22
CA GLU A 153 12.32 13.97 7.70
C GLU A 153 11.60 14.46 6.43
N GLN A 154 11.03 13.53 5.66
CA GLN A 154 10.25 13.76 4.45
C GLN A 154 9.22 12.63 4.30
N THR A 155 8.23 12.78 3.40
CA THR A 155 7.20 11.73 3.20
C THR A 155 7.86 10.41 2.82
N GLU A 156 7.70 9.39 3.66
CA GLU A 156 8.30 8.07 3.45
C GLU A 156 7.32 7.11 2.77
N CYS A 157 7.80 6.43 1.75
CA CYS A 157 7.04 5.58 0.86
C CYS A 157 7.63 4.17 0.84
N PHE A 158 6.92 3.21 1.41
CA PHE A 158 7.38 1.84 1.58
C PHE A 158 6.79 0.92 0.53
N VAL A 159 7.64 0.15 -0.14
CA VAL A 159 7.23 -0.88 -1.10
C VAL A 159 7.35 -2.25 -0.45
N LEU A 160 6.26 -3.02 -0.50
CA LEU A 160 6.15 -4.38 0.01
C LEU A 160 5.64 -5.31 -1.09
N SER A 161 6.13 -6.55 -1.09
CA SER A 161 5.52 -7.63 -1.85
C SER A 161 4.45 -8.35 -1.02
N ASP A 162 3.64 -9.18 -1.68
CA ASP A 162 2.71 -10.08 -1.01
C ASP A 162 3.43 -11.34 -0.45
N HIS A 163 2.87 -12.52 -0.74
CA HIS A 163 3.42 -13.81 -0.36
C HIS A 163 4.51 -14.32 -1.33
N LYS A 164 4.70 -13.66 -2.47
CA LYS A 164 5.75 -13.95 -3.45
C LYS A 164 6.87 -12.91 -3.32
N PRO A 165 8.12 -13.25 -3.68
CA PRO A 165 9.15 -12.24 -3.85
C PRO A 165 8.80 -11.31 -5.02
N PHE A 166 9.44 -10.13 -5.06
CA PHE A 166 9.40 -9.27 -6.25
C PHE A 166 9.89 -10.04 -7.48
N ASN A 167 9.23 -9.84 -8.62
CA ASN A 167 9.68 -10.42 -9.88
C ASN A 167 10.86 -9.63 -10.50
N GLU A 168 11.44 -10.13 -11.58
CA GLU A 168 12.62 -9.53 -12.22
C GLU A 168 12.40 -8.08 -12.67
N ASP A 169 11.23 -7.79 -13.25
CA ASP A 169 10.89 -6.43 -13.71
C ASP A 169 10.74 -5.47 -12.52
N GLU A 170 10.10 -5.92 -11.44
CA GLU A 170 9.97 -5.16 -10.19
C GLU A 170 11.32 -4.92 -9.53
N MET A 171 12.17 -5.95 -9.42
CA MET A 171 13.52 -5.81 -8.87
C MET A 171 14.35 -4.81 -9.68
N SER A 172 14.23 -4.83 -11.01
CA SER A 172 14.88 -3.86 -11.90
C SER A 172 14.40 -2.44 -11.60
N LEU A 173 13.08 -2.22 -11.52
CA LEU A 173 12.50 -0.91 -11.16
C LEU A 173 12.94 -0.43 -9.77
N LEU A 174 13.06 -1.36 -8.82
CA LEU A 174 13.33 -1.09 -7.42
C LEU A 174 14.82 -0.92 -7.09
N SER A 175 15.72 -1.37 -7.97
CA SER A 175 17.19 -1.39 -7.78
C SER A 175 17.81 -0.03 -7.46
N ARG A 176 17.14 1.06 -7.85
CA ARG A 176 17.57 2.45 -7.63
C ARG A 176 17.16 3.04 -6.29
N PHE A 177 16.36 2.34 -5.48
CA PHE A 177 15.86 2.83 -4.19
C PHE A 177 16.57 2.16 -3.01
N GLY A 178 16.57 2.84 -1.87
CA GLY A 178 17.15 2.31 -0.64
C GLY A 178 16.35 1.11 -0.12
N LYS A 179 17.06 0.11 0.41
CA LYS A 179 16.45 -1.03 1.10
C LYS A 179 16.49 -0.84 2.61
N VAL A 180 15.38 -1.12 3.28
CA VAL A 180 15.26 -1.04 4.74
C VAL A 180 14.75 -2.34 5.35
N SER A 181 15.34 -2.69 6.49
CA SER A 181 15.03 -3.87 7.29
C SER A 181 14.47 -3.45 8.63
N ILE A 182 13.56 -4.27 9.14
CA ILE A 182 12.96 -4.17 10.47
C ILE A 182 13.29 -5.41 11.33
N GLY A 183 14.25 -6.23 10.87
CA GLY A 183 14.66 -7.46 11.52
C GLY A 183 15.16 -8.50 10.51
N SER A 184 15.85 -9.53 11.02
CA SER A 184 16.43 -10.59 10.20
C SER A 184 15.42 -11.66 9.73
N GLN A 185 14.18 -11.58 10.19
CA GLN A 185 13.12 -12.54 9.85
C GLN A 185 12.27 -12.01 8.69
N TRP A 186 11.90 -12.92 7.78
CA TRP A 186 10.92 -12.62 6.73
C TRP A 186 9.51 -12.60 7.32
N LEU A 187 9.03 -11.41 7.64
CA LEU A 187 7.71 -11.18 8.22
C LEU A 187 6.63 -11.02 7.15
N GLN A 188 5.38 -11.27 7.54
CA GLN A 188 4.24 -10.95 6.67
C GLN A 188 4.12 -9.43 6.52
N GLY A 189 3.78 -8.96 5.31
CA GLY A 189 3.76 -7.53 4.99
C GLY A 189 2.96 -6.65 5.97
N HIS A 190 1.81 -7.12 6.47
CA HIS A 190 1.04 -6.38 7.47
C HIS A 190 1.80 -6.20 8.81
N ALA A 191 2.55 -7.21 9.26
CA ALA A 191 3.41 -7.09 10.44
C ALA A 191 4.55 -6.10 10.19
N CYS A 192 5.10 -6.08 8.97
CA CYS A 192 6.08 -5.08 8.59
C CYS A 192 5.52 -3.66 8.71
N ILE A 193 4.30 -3.43 8.21
CA ILE A 193 3.61 -2.13 8.31
C ILE A 193 3.39 -1.74 9.79
N ALA A 194 2.99 -2.67 10.66
CA ALA A 194 2.83 -2.39 12.09
C ALA A 194 4.14 -1.91 12.73
N ILE A 195 5.26 -2.58 12.42
CA ILE A 195 6.57 -2.24 12.97
C ILE A 195 7.09 -0.92 12.39
N VAL A 196 6.92 -0.69 11.08
CA VAL A 196 7.24 0.61 10.45
C VAL A 196 6.46 1.71 11.15
N HIS A 197 5.14 1.54 11.34
CA HIS A 197 4.36 2.50 12.10
C HIS A 197 4.88 2.71 13.51
N HIS A 198 5.25 1.66 14.23
CA HIS A 198 5.81 1.78 15.58
C HIS A 198 7.12 2.60 15.59
N ILE A 199 8.05 2.30 14.68
CA ILE A 199 9.34 3.00 14.56
C ILE A 199 9.14 4.48 14.18
N LEU A 200 8.28 4.76 13.21
CA LEU A 200 8.00 6.12 12.75
C LEU A 200 7.09 6.90 13.70
N ASP A 201 6.31 6.22 14.54
CA ASP A 201 5.56 6.85 15.63
C ASP A 201 6.48 7.27 16.78
N GLY A 202 7.77 6.85 16.76
CA GLY A 202 8.88 7.27 17.62
C GLY A 202 8.45 8.04 18.86
N ILE A 203 8.36 7.31 19.98
CA ILE A 203 7.87 7.78 21.29
C ILE A 203 8.48 9.13 21.68
#